data_AF-A0A6V7IYB9-F1
#
_entry.id   AF-A0A6V7IYB9-F1
#
_cell.length_a   1.000
_cell.length_b   1.000
_cell.length_c   1.000
_cell.angle_alpha   90.00
_cell.angle_beta   90.00
_cell.angle_gamma   90.00
#
_symmetry.space_group_name_H-M   'P 1'
#
loop_
_entity.id
_entity.type
_entity.pdbx_description
1 polymer ?
#
loop_
_entity_poly.entity_id
_entity_poly.type
_entity_poly.pdbx_seq_one_letter_code
_entity_poly.pdbx_strand_id
1 'polypeptide(L)'
;LPYADLFGGVSAMGKDQFRLVNGFSNVFWGWGGEDDDMANRIKARGLHISRYPANIARYKMLTHRKEKANPRRQVKSNLIFNQF
;
A
#
# COMPACT_ATOMS: atom_id res chain seq x y z
N LEU A 1 -6.38 9.36 9.45
CA LEU A 1 -5.59 9.07 8.22
C LEU A 1 -6.37 9.58 7.01
N PRO A 2 -5.72 9.87 5.87
CA PRO A 2 -6.36 10.39 4.65
C PRO A 2 -7.51 9.53 4.09
N TYR A 3 -7.46 8.20 4.24
CA TYR A 3 -8.52 7.27 3.84
C TYR A 3 -8.38 5.91 4.56
N ALA A 4 -9.46 5.11 4.58
CA ALA A 4 -9.57 3.88 5.36
C ALA A 4 -8.63 2.75 4.90
N ASP A 5 -8.24 2.74 3.64
CA ASP A 5 -7.44 1.64 3.05
C ASP A 5 -5.97 1.97 2.91
N LEU A 6 -5.52 3.11 3.43
CA LEU A 6 -4.13 3.55 3.33
C LEU A 6 -3.18 2.51 3.96
N PHE A 7 -2.40 1.81 3.14
CA PHE A 7 -1.42 0.81 3.56
C PHE A 7 0.03 1.34 3.59
N GLY A 8 0.23 2.60 3.17
CA GLY A 8 1.55 3.22 3.11
C GLY A 8 2.10 3.72 4.44
N GLY A 9 3.40 4.04 4.45
CA GLY A 9 4.12 4.54 5.61
C GLY A 9 4.86 3.44 6.37
N VAL A 10 4.21 2.78 7.34
CA VAL A 10 4.77 1.67 8.10
C VAL A 10 3.72 0.59 8.26
N SER A 11 4.04 -0.62 7.79
CA SER A 11 3.14 -1.77 7.78
C SER A 11 3.87 -3.03 8.23
N ALA A 12 3.13 -3.94 8.86
CA ALA A 12 3.62 -5.25 9.27
C ALA A 12 2.67 -6.33 8.74
N MET A 13 3.25 -7.44 8.26
CA MET A 13 2.50 -8.55 7.69
C MET A 13 3.19 -9.86 8.02
N GLY A 14 2.41 -10.89 8.38
CA GLY A 14 2.94 -12.23 8.58
C GLY A 14 3.46 -12.83 7.28
N LYS A 15 4.47 -13.70 7.38
CA LYS A 15 5.10 -14.36 6.22
C LYS A 15 4.07 -15.04 5.30
N ASP A 16 3.10 -15.75 5.88
CA ASP A 16 2.11 -16.48 5.11
C ASP A 16 1.06 -15.54 4.48
N GLN A 17 0.71 -14.44 5.15
CA GLN A 17 -0.14 -13.39 4.57
C GLN A 17 0.55 -12.74 3.37
N PHE A 18 1.86 -12.45 3.48
CA PHE A 18 2.64 -11.86 2.40
C PHE A 18 2.73 -12.77 1.18
N ARG A 19 2.90 -14.08 1.41
CA ARG A 19 2.87 -15.10 0.36
C ARG A 19 1.49 -15.22 -0.27
N LEU A 20 0.42 -15.18 0.53
CA LEU A 20 -0.96 -15.29 0.06
C LEU A 20 -1.34 -14.17 -0.92
N VAL A 21 -0.85 -12.94 -0.69
CA VAL A 21 -1.07 -11.80 -1.59
C VAL A 21 -0.06 -11.73 -2.75
N ASN A 22 0.82 -12.72 -2.88
CA ASN A 22 1.93 -12.76 -3.84
C ASN A 22 2.86 -11.53 -3.75
N GLY A 23 3.13 -11.07 -2.53
CA GLY A 23 4.01 -9.94 -2.25
C GLY A 23 3.60 -8.61 -2.93
N PHE A 24 4.53 -7.65 -2.91
CA PHE A 24 4.37 -6.38 -3.62
C PHE A 24 4.54 -6.54 -5.13
N SER A 25 3.84 -5.69 -5.88
CA SER A 25 3.99 -5.63 -7.33
C SER A 25 5.35 -5.03 -7.73
N ASN A 26 6.02 -5.67 -8.68
CA ASN A 26 7.30 -5.22 -9.23
C ASN A 26 7.16 -4.20 -10.37
N VAL A 27 5.93 -3.77 -10.70
CA VAL A 27 5.70 -2.90 -11.87
C VAL A 27 5.68 -1.42 -11.53
N PHE A 28 5.65 -1.04 -10.25
CA PHE A 28 5.70 0.34 -9.81
C PHE A 28 7.15 0.82 -9.80
N TRP A 29 7.39 1.89 -10.57
CA TRP A 29 8.69 2.54 -10.71
C TRP A 29 8.48 4.03 -10.53
N GLY A 30 9.25 4.66 -9.63
CA GLY A 30 8.99 6.02 -9.16
C GLY A 30 7.86 6.09 -8.15
N TRP A 31 7.51 7.31 -7.72
CA TRP A 31 6.63 7.51 -6.57
C TRP A 31 5.14 7.31 -6.88
N GLY A 32 4.51 6.36 -6.16
CA GLY A 32 3.07 6.25 -5.93
C GLY A 32 2.36 5.06 -6.63
N GLY A 33 1.33 4.56 -5.93
CA GLY A 33 0.37 3.55 -6.41
C GLY A 33 0.63 2.13 -5.89
N GLU A 34 1.83 1.85 -5.39
CA GLU A 34 2.25 0.54 -4.89
C GLU A 34 1.54 0.13 -3.59
N ASP A 35 1.35 1.08 -2.68
CA ASP A 35 0.68 0.84 -1.40
C ASP A 35 -0.82 0.60 -1.59
N ASP A 36 -1.43 1.30 -2.54
CA ASP A 36 -2.85 1.11 -2.91
C ASP A 36 -3.05 -0.25 -3.60
N ASP A 37 -2.13 -0.67 -4.47
CA ASP A 37 -2.13 -2.02 -5.06
C ASP A 37 -2.05 -3.11 -3.99
N MET A 38 -1.15 -2.96 -3.01
CA MET A 38 -1.06 -3.90 -1.89
C MET A 38 -2.35 -3.94 -1.07
N ALA A 39 -2.97 -2.78 -0.78
CA ALA A 39 -4.25 -2.74 -0.08
C ALA A 39 -5.34 -3.50 -0.85
N ASN A 40 -5.38 -3.37 -2.19
CA ASN A 40 -6.31 -4.12 -3.04
C ASN A 40 -6.04 -5.63 -3.01
N ARG A 41 -4.78 -6.07 -3.09
CA ARG A 41 -4.41 -7.50 -3.00
C ARG A 41 -4.79 -8.13 -1.66
N ILE A 42 -4.59 -7.40 -0.56
CA ILE A 42 -5.02 -7.80 0.78
C ILE A 42 -6.53 -8.06 0.80
N LYS A 43 -7.32 -7.10 0.30
CA LYS A 43 -8.79 -7.22 0.25
C LYS A 43 -9.26 -8.35 -0.66
N ALA A 44 -8.64 -8.52 -1.84
CA ALA A 44 -8.98 -9.58 -2.79
C ALA A 44 -8.77 -10.99 -2.20
N ARG A 45 -7.85 -11.13 -1.22
CA ARG A 45 -7.63 -12.38 -0.48
C ARG A 45 -8.47 -12.50 0.81
N GLY A 46 -9.45 -11.61 1.01
CA GLY A 46 -10.32 -11.62 2.19
C GLY A 46 -9.61 -11.23 3.49
N LEU A 47 -8.43 -10.62 3.41
CA LEU A 47 -7.70 -10.11 4.57
C LEU A 47 -8.14 -8.67 4.89
N HIS A 48 -7.91 -8.24 6.13
CA HIS A 48 -8.26 -6.90 6.60
C HIS A 48 -7.04 -6.14 7.12
N ILE A 49 -6.99 -4.84 6.85
CA ILE A 49 -5.97 -3.95 7.38
C ILE A 49 -6.37 -3.55 8.80
N SER A 50 -5.65 -4.07 9.80
CA SER A 50 -5.80 -3.67 11.19
C SER A 50 -4.96 -2.43 11.51
N ARG A 51 -5.47 -1.56 12.40
CA ARG A 51 -4.75 -0.37 12.86
C ARG A 51 -4.94 -0.16 14.34
N TYR A 52 -3.86 0.22 15.00
CA TYR A 52 -3.91 0.67 16.38
C TYR A 52 -4.58 2.05 16.48
N PRO A 53 -5.23 2.36 17.62
CA PRO A 53 -5.80 3.67 17.88
C PRO A 53 -4.82 4.83 17.69
N ALA A 54 -5.33 5.96 17.18
CA ALA A 54 -4.52 7.13 16.83
C ALA A 54 -3.82 7.81 18.02
N ASN A 55 -4.28 7.55 19.26
CA ASN A 55 -3.65 8.07 20.47
C ASN A 55 -2.36 7.33 20.86
N ILE A 56 -2.14 6.11 20.35
CA ILE A 56 -0.94 5.31 20.61
C ILE A 56 -0.02 5.18 19.40
N ALA A 57 -0.56 5.13 18.17
CA ALA A 57 0.18 4.86 16.95
C ALA A 57 0.42 6.12 16.11
N ARG A 58 1.14 7.10 16.67
CA ARG A 58 1.51 8.34 15.97
C ARG A 58 2.93 8.26 15.41
N TYR A 59 3.13 8.79 14.21
CA TYR A 59 4.43 8.88 13.54
C TYR A 59 4.78 10.32 13.21
N LYS A 60 6.08 10.64 13.21
CA LYS A 60 6.61 11.95 12.80
C LYS A 60 7.48 11.77 11.56
N MET A 61 7.08 12.40 10.46
CA MET A 61 7.85 12.44 9.22
C MET A 61 9.05 13.37 9.40
N LEU A 62 10.24 12.88 9.06
CA LEU A 62 11.42 13.73 8.95
C LEU A 62 11.27 14.67 7.74
N THR A 63 11.73 15.90 7.89
CA THR A 63 11.70 16.91 6.82
C THR A 63 12.48 16.44 5.60
N HIS A 64 11.83 16.47 4.44
CA HIS A 64 12.43 16.12 3.14
C HIS A 64 11.76 16.90 2.01
N ARG A 65 12.45 17.00 0.87
CA ARG A 65 11.88 17.58 -0.36
C ARG A 65 10.84 16.61 -0.92
N LYS A 66 9.63 17.10 -1.21
CA LYS A 66 8.58 16.29 -1.85
C LYS A 66 9.04 15.81 -3.23
N GLU A 67 8.91 14.52 -3.49
CA GLU A 67 9.13 13.96 -4.82
C GLU A 67 7.97 14.26 -5.77
N LYS A 68 8.26 14.28 -7.07
CA LYS A 68 7.24 14.42 -8.11
C LYS A 68 6.59 13.06 -8.34
N ALA A 69 5.26 13.00 -8.19
CA ALA A 69 4.50 11.78 -8.43
C ALA A 69 4.67 11.28 -9.87
N ASN A 70 4.71 9.96 -10.04
CA ASN A 70 4.72 9.35 -11.37
C ASN A 70 3.34 9.54 -12.03
N PRO A 71 3.24 10.22 -13.20
CA PRO A 71 1.96 10.43 -13.87
C PRO A 71 1.28 9.12 -14.31
N ARG A 72 2.05 8.04 -14.52
CA ARG A 72 1.53 6.73 -14.95
C ARG A 72 1.09 5.82 -13.79
N ARG A 73 1.08 6.30 -12.55
CA ARG A 73 0.78 5.48 -11.35
C ARG A 73 -0.60 4.83 -11.38
N GLN A 74 -1.64 5.54 -11.85
CA GLN A 74 -3.02 5.03 -11.88
C GLN A 74 -3.24 3.96 -12.97
N VAL A 75 -2.59 4.11 -14.12
CA VAL A 75 -2.72 3.15 -15.24
C VAL A 75 -2.20 1.77 -14.82
N LYS A 76 -1.13 1.73 -14.02
CA LYS A 76 -0.53 0.49 -13.52
C LYS A 76 -1.46 -0.23 -12.54
N SER A 77 -2.08 0.49 -11.62
CA SER A 77 -3.03 -0.08 -10.65
C SER A 77 -4.17 -0.84 -11.32
N ASN A 78 -4.75 -0.28 -12.40
CA ASN A 78 -5.89 -0.91 -13.09
C ASN A 78 -5.49 -2.16 -13.89
N LEU A 79 -4.26 -2.21 -14.44
CA LEU A 79 -3.76 -3.37 -15.19
C LEU A 79 -3.47 -4.57 -14.28
N ILE A 80 -3.07 -4.32 -13.04
CA ILE A 80 -2.72 -5.37 -12.08
C ILE A 80 -3.97 -5.96 -11.42
N PHE A 81 -4.98 -5.12 -11.14
CA PHE A 81 -6.19 -5.57 -10.46
C PHE A 81 -6.93 -6.68 -11.23
N ASN A 82 -6.92 -6.63 -12.58
CA ASN A 82 -7.54 -7.64 -13.43
C ASN A 82 -6.82 -9.01 -13.44
N GLN A 83 -5.74 -9.17 -12.68
CA GLN A 83 -5.02 -10.44 -12.54
C GLN A 83 -5.40 -11.22 -11.28
N PHE A 84 -6.37 -10.73 -10.50
CA PHE A 84 -6.83 -11.34 -9.24
C PHE A 84 -8.33 -11.58 -9.23
#